data_AF-A0A1Z5K3G8-F1
#
_entry.id   AF-A0A1Z5K3G8-F1
#
_cell.length_a   1.000
_cell.length_b   1.000
_cell.length_c   1.000
_cell.angle_alpha   90.00
_cell.angle_beta   90.00
_cell.angle_gamma   90.00
#
_symmetry.space_group_name_H-M   'P 1'
#
loop_
_entity.id
_entity.type
_entity.pdbx_description
1 polymer ?
#
loop_
_entity_poly.entity_id
_entity_poly.type
_entity_poly.pdbx_seq_one_letter_code
_entity_poly.pdbx_strand_id
1 'polypeptide(L)'
;MSQQPCLPTKRRRLDDDDNSNKISFDSVDTMEASEYLQLVAQQARGIPDTSLVASSHAKRSSYKAGYEVLDGSAASLQYLLSTQIPLPKERIPHETAWIAQTLEKFVQLREYLSVCHQQGVGGKEHRFLGAVPTMKDRAGWIQFCTGQVEETIDDDDAATSAAWKDALPPEGYHRPTVQLVCQLDQVMIRRVLQHLATSTQLGILQYYEWCYALLARLETPLHRQDAATLRRLVVKVAQQRAVCSDNKAAKNLLLVVAGLYFGQASRHELFPAMNA
;
A
#
# COMPACT_ATOMS: atom_id res chain seq x y z
N MET A 1 4.55 3.75 50.48
CA MET A 1 4.49 5.11 49.92
C MET A 1 3.05 5.43 49.60
N SER A 2 2.58 6.46 50.27
CA SER A 2 1.33 7.21 50.10
C SER A 2 1.11 7.64 48.65
N GLN A 3 -0.14 7.55 48.15
CA GLN A 3 -0.91 8.69 47.63
C GLN A 3 -2.40 8.35 47.64
N GLN A 4 -3.17 9.26 48.22
CA GLN A 4 -4.63 9.29 48.26
C GLN A 4 -5.23 9.80 46.93
N PRO A 5 -6.56 9.64 46.72
CA PRO A 5 -7.23 9.80 45.43
C PRO A 5 -7.62 11.25 45.14
N CYS A 6 -7.78 11.59 43.86
CA CYS A 6 -8.48 12.80 43.40
C CYS A 6 -9.70 12.37 42.58
N LEU A 7 -10.90 12.55 43.13
CA LEU A 7 -12.17 12.46 42.42
C LEU A 7 -12.81 13.86 42.29
N PRO A 8 -13.80 14.02 41.40
CA PRO A 8 -14.02 15.17 40.53
C PRO A 8 -15.02 16.16 41.15
N THR A 9 -15.31 17.26 40.45
CA THR A 9 -16.68 17.81 40.40
C THR A 9 -16.80 19.02 39.45
N LYS A 10 -17.79 18.99 38.57
CA LYS A 10 -18.61 20.18 38.31
C LYS A 10 -20.05 19.87 38.70
N ARG A 11 -20.49 20.62 39.71
CA ARG A 11 -21.87 20.74 40.17
C ARG A 11 -22.78 21.25 39.04
N ARG A 12 -24.00 20.75 38.98
CA ARG A 12 -25.19 21.58 39.31
C ARG A 12 -26.35 20.66 39.66
N ARG A 13 -26.88 20.85 40.88
CA ARG A 13 -28.12 20.24 41.35
C ARG A 13 -29.30 21.05 40.80
N LEU A 14 -30.33 20.34 40.39
CA LEU A 14 -31.71 20.78 40.41
C LEU A 14 -32.47 19.67 41.14
N ASP A 15 -33.32 20.12 42.05
CA ASP A 15 -33.98 19.35 43.08
C ASP A 15 -35.18 18.54 42.56
N ASP A 16 -35.53 17.54 43.36
CA ASP A 16 -36.85 16.94 43.57
C ASP A 16 -37.58 16.27 42.40
N ASP A 17 -37.55 14.93 42.39
CA ASP A 17 -38.80 14.19 42.61
C ASP A 17 -38.56 12.75 43.09
N ASP A 18 -39.46 12.33 43.97
CA ASP A 18 -39.46 11.17 44.84
C ASP A 18 -39.87 9.88 44.08
N ASN A 19 -38.92 8.95 43.88
CA ASN A 19 -39.22 7.51 43.86
C ASN A 19 -37.93 6.67 43.97
N SER A 20 -37.53 6.36 45.20
CA SER A 20 -36.33 5.56 45.49
C SER A 20 -36.58 4.05 45.40
N ASN A 21 -36.90 3.56 44.20
CA ASN A 21 -36.59 2.16 43.88
C ASN A 21 -35.11 2.08 43.49
N LYS A 22 -34.27 1.69 44.46
CA LYS A 22 -32.88 1.30 44.22
C LYS A 22 -32.88 0.02 43.39
N ILE A 23 -32.86 0.16 42.07
CA ILE A 23 -32.71 -0.98 41.15
C ILE A 23 -31.24 -1.42 41.26
N SER A 24 -31.01 -2.60 41.83
CA SER A 24 -29.67 -3.19 41.90
C SER A 24 -29.28 -3.75 40.53
N PHE A 25 -28.05 -3.46 40.09
CA PHE A 25 -27.45 -4.04 38.88
C PHE A 25 -27.01 -5.51 39.05
N ASP A 26 -27.30 -6.14 40.19
CA ASP A 26 -26.94 -7.55 40.46
C ASP A 26 -27.78 -8.57 39.68
N SER A 27 -28.78 -8.14 38.90
CA SER A 27 -29.68 -9.01 38.12
C SER A 27 -29.65 -8.72 36.61
N VAL A 28 -28.51 -8.29 36.05
CA VAL A 28 -28.37 -8.03 34.60
C VAL A 28 -28.57 -9.30 33.75
N ASP A 29 -28.22 -10.47 34.29
CA ASP A 29 -28.24 -11.74 33.56
C ASP A 29 -29.67 -12.23 33.20
N THR A 30 -30.70 -11.71 33.86
CA THR A 30 -32.11 -12.06 33.61
C THR A 30 -32.93 -10.90 33.04
N MET A 31 -32.31 -9.76 32.75
CA MET A 31 -33.01 -8.54 32.39
C MET A 31 -33.25 -8.46 30.87
N GLU A 32 -34.44 -8.01 30.46
CA GLU A 32 -34.74 -7.82 29.05
C GLU A 32 -33.94 -6.62 28.50
N ALA A 33 -33.50 -6.70 27.24
CA ALA A 33 -32.63 -5.68 26.63
C ALA A 33 -33.23 -4.27 26.65
N SER A 34 -34.56 -4.16 26.61
CA SER A 34 -35.31 -2.90 26.70
C SER A 34 -35.16 -2.22 28.07
N GLU A 35 -35.16 -2.99 29.14
CA GLU A 35 -35.02 -2.53 30.53
C GLU A 35 -33.57 -2.13 30.83
N TYR A 36 -32.59 -2.90 30.33
CA TYR A 36 -31.16 -2.54 30.42
C TYR A 36 -30.87 -1.18 29.77
N LEU A 37 -31.40 -0.94 28.58
CA LEU A 37 -31.18 0.32 27.87
C LEU A 37 -31.82 1.52 28.58
N GLN A 38 -32.95 1.33 29.27
CA GLN A 38 -33.56 2.39 30.08
C GLN A 38 -32.69 2.76 31.29
N LEU A 39 -32.07 1.78 31.94
CA LEU A 39 -31.13 2.02 33.05
C LEU A 39 -29.87 2.75 32.59
N VAL A 40 -29.27 2.32 31.48
CA VAL A 40 -28.11 3.00 30.88
C VAL A 40 -28.45 4.43 30.47
N ALA A 41 -29.62 4.66 29.88
CA ALA A 41 -30.08 6.00 29.53
C ALA A 41 -30.28 6.90 30.77
N GLN A 42 -30.78 6.36 31.88
CA GLN A 42 -30.87 7.10 33.13
C GLN A 42 -29.49 7.46 33.70
N GLN A 43 -28.52 6.54 33.65
CA GLN A 43 -27.16 6.79 34.11
C GLN A 43 -26.41 7.80 33.22
N ALA A 44 -26.65 7.76 31.91
CA ALA A 44 -26.07 8.68 30.93
C ALA A 44 -26.54 10.13 31.11
N ARG A 45 -27.73 10.36 31.70
CA ARG A 45 -28.20 11.73 32.05
C ARG A 45 -27.27 12.44 33.04
N GLY A 46 -26.45 11.71 33.79
CA GLY A 46 -25.44 12.26 34.70
C GLY A 46 -24.08 12.59 34.04
N ILE A 47 -23.89 12.23 32.77
CA ILE A 47 -22.63 12.43 32.04
C ILE A 47 -22.80 13.63 31.10
N PRO A 48 -21.87 14.61 31.10
CA PRO A 48 -21.97 15.76 30.20
C PRO A 48 -21.73 15.36 28.73
N ASP A 49 -22.67 15.69 27.84
CA ASP A 49 -22.65 15.31 26.41
C ASP A 49 -21.43 15.84 25.63
N THR A 50 -20.79 16.91 26.10
CA THR A 50 -19.55 17.41 25.50
C THR A 50 -18.62 17.93 26.59
N SER A 51 -17.51 17.24 26.85
CA SER A 51 -16.40 17.82 27.62
C SER A 51 -15.48 18.60 26.67
N LEU A 52 -15.39 19.91 26.84
CA LEU A 52 -14.36 20.71 26.18
C LEU A 52 -12.99 20.22 26.67
N VAL A 53 -12.22 19.59 25.77
CA VAL A 53 -10.81 19.27 26.01
C VAL A 53 -10.09 20.57 26.35
N ALA A 54 -9.35 20.58 27.47
CA ALA A 54 -8.61 21.76 27.91
C ALA A 54 -7.61 22.17 26.82
N SER A 55 -7.91 23.27 26.16
CA SER A 55 -7.06 23.91 25.16
C SER A 55 -5.79 24.44 25.81
N SER A 56 -4.66 23.76 25.63
CA SER A 56 -3.35 24.36 25.83
C SER A 56 -3.05 25.28 24.65
N HIS A 57 -3.07 26.59 24.91
CA HIS A 57 -2.71 27.61 23.95
C HIS A 57 -1.21 27.59 23.64
N ALA A 58 -0.85 27.25 22.40
CA ALA A 58 0.32 27.82 21.74
C ALA A 58 -0.01 28.14 20.27
N LYS A 59 0.47 29.30 19.85
CA LYS A 59 0.07 30.11 18.69
C LYS A 59 0.03 29.39 17.33
N ARG A 60 -0.98 29.78 16.54
CA ARG A 60 -1.23 29.49 15.12
C ARG A 60 0.03 29.41 14.25
N SER A 61 0.15 28.30 13.52
CA SER A 61 0.77 28.26 12.20
C SER A 61 -0.15 27.48 11.27
N SER A 62 -0.56 28.13 10.17
CA SER A 62 -1.42 27.58 9.14
C SER A 62 -0.66 26.52 8.33
N TYR A 63 -0.83 25.24 8.64
CA TYR A 63 -0.41 24.15 7.76
C TYR A 63 -1.45 23.03 7.76
N LYS A 64 -1.82 22.61 6.54
CA LYS A 64 -2.46 21.33 6.26
C LYS A 64 -1.68 20.21 6.95
N ALA A 65 -2.34 19.35 7.72
CA ALA A 65 -1.78 18.12 8.26
C ALA A 65 -2.84 17.02 8.09
N GLY A 66 -2.61 15.86 7.47
CA GLY A 66 -1.34 15.20 7.16
C GLY A 66 -1.10 14.08 8.17
N TYR A 67 -1.24 12.83 7.71
CA TYR A 67 -0.60 11.60 8.21
C TYR A 67 -0.36 11.52 9.74
N GLU A 68 -1.20 10.76 10.44
CA GLU A 68 -0.76 10.18 11.71
C GLU A 68 0.26 9.07 11.42
N VAL A 69 1.52 9.40 11.68
CA VAL A 69 2.66 8.48 11.68
C VAL A 69 2.52 7.59 12.91
N LEU A 70 2.13 6.32 12.69
CA LEU A 70 2.29 5.28 13.70
C LEU A 70 3.73 4.78 13.71
N ASP A 71 4.25 4.74 14.93
CA ASP A 71 5.67 4.73 15.28
C ASP A 71 6.33 3.36 15.07
N GLY A 72 7.53 3.38 14.50
CA GLY A 72 8.27 2.21 14.04
C GLY A 72 9.56 2.65 13.34
N SER A 73 10.45 3.24 14.14
CA SER A 73 11.58 4.11 13.81
C SER A 73 12.50 3.69 12.63
N ALA A 74 12.63 2.40 12.29
CA ALA A 74 13.51 1.99 11.18
C ALA A 74 12.87 2.14 9.78
N ALA A 75 11.55 1.95 9.68
CA ALA A 75 10.86 2.00 8.39
C ALA A 75 10.40 3.42 8.02
N SER A 76 10.13 4.28 9.02
CA SER A 76 9.87 5.70 8.75
C SER A 76 11.14 6.40 8.25
N LEU A 77 12.33 5.98 8.69
CA LEU A 77 13.59 6.50 8.15
C LEU A 77 13.76 6.18 6.68
N GLN A 78 13.46 4.97 6.19
CA GLN A 78 13.55 4.70 4.75
C GLN A 78 12.57 5.55 3.94
N TYR A 79 11.37 5.80 4.47
CA TYR A 79 10.40 6.70 3.85
C TYR A 79 10.88 8.16 3.86
N LEU A 80 11.38 8.65 5.01
CA LEU A 80 11.94 10.00 5.21
C LEU A 80 13.27 10.24 4.49
N LEU A 81 14.06 9.21 4.23
CA LEU A 81 15.27 9.28 3.42
C LEU A 81 14.93 9.23 1.93
N SER A 82 13.86 8.53 1.56
CA SER A 82 13.42 8.44 0.17
C SER A 82 12.72 9.69 -0.35
N THR A 83 12.24 10.59 0.51
CA THR A 83 11.76 11.93 0.11
C THR A 83 12.88 12.82 -0.41
N GLN A 84 14.15 12.49 -0.16
CA GLN A 84 15.30 13.31 -0.56
C GLN A 84 15.89 12.99 -1.93
N ILE A 85 15.39 11.99 -2.66
CA ILE A 85 15.90 11.73 -4.01
C ILE A 85 15.13 12.60 -5.00
N PRO A 86 15.71 13.71 -5.49
CA PRO A 86 15.03 14.57 -6.45
C PRO A 86 14.74 13.77 -7.72
N LEU A 87 13.49 13.78 -8.15
CA LEU A 87 13.13 13.26 -9.44
C LEU A 87 13.72 14.19 -10.52
N PRO A 88 14.30 13.65 -11.60
CA PRO A 88 14.88 14.47 -12.65
C PRO A 88 13.85 15.43 -13.26
N LYS A 89 14.30 16.62 -13.65
CA LYS A 89 13.46 17.72 -14.17
C LYS A 89 12.93 17.49 -15.61
N GLU A 90 13.16 16.33 -16.20
CA GLU A 90 12.70 16.07 -17.57
C GLU A 90 11.18 15.97 -17.66
N ARG A 91 10.62 16.54 -18.72
CA ARG A 91 9.17 16.63 -18.93
C ARG A 91 8.52 15.26 -19.00
N ILE A 92 7.81 14.88 -17.94
CA ILE A 92 6.77 13.84 -17.96
C ILE A 92 5.51 14.48 -18.57
N PRO A 93 4.69 13.78 -19.38
CA PRO A 93 3.48 14.37 -19.96
C PRO A 93 2.59 15.01 -18.87
N HIS A 94 2.49 16.34 -18.88
CA HIS A 94 1.73 17.11 -17.89
C HIS A 94 0.21 17.06 -18.14
N GLU A 95 -0.21 16.44 -19.25
CA GLU A 95 -1.60 16.35 -19.68
C GLU A 95 -2.46 15.70 -18.59
N THR A 96 -3.23 16.53 -17.89
CA THR A 96 -4.16 16.14 -16.83
C THR A 96 -5.14 15.10 -17.33
N ALA A 97 -5.64 15.26 -18.56
CA ALA A 97 -6.58 14.34 -19.20
C ALA A 97 -5.96 12.95 -19.41
N TRP A 98 -4.73 12.87 -19.92
CA TRP A 98 -4.03 11.59 -20.12
C TRP A 98 -3.79 10.87 -18.79
N ILE A 99 -3.37 11.59 -17.75
CA ILE A 99 -3.15 11.02 -16.40
C ILE A 99 -4.47 10.48 -15.84
N ALA A 100 -5.55 11.27 -15.91
CA ALA A 100 -6.86 10.85 -15.41
C ALA A 100 -7.37 9.59 -16.12
N GLN A 101 -7.33 9.58 -17.46
CA GLN A 101 -7.72 8.42 -18.26
C GLN A 101 -6.85 7.18 -17.96
N THR A 102 -5.55 7.38 -17.74
CA THR A 102 -4.63 6.30 -17.40
C THR A 102 -4.98 5.66 -16.05
N LEU A 103 -5.25 6.48 -15.04
CA LEU A 103 -5.65 6.00 -13.71
C LEU A 103 -7.01 5.31 -13.75
N GLU A 104 -7.97 5.84 -14.51
CA GLU A 104 -9.28 5.23 -14.71
C GLU A 104 -9.16 3.84 -15.35
N LYS A 105 -8.42 3.71 -16.47
CA LYS A 105 -8.16 2.42 -17.12
C LYS A 105 -7.42 1.46 -16.21
N PHE A 106 -6.51 1.96 -15.38
CA PHE A 106 -5.81 1.13 -14.41
C PHE A 106 -6.78 0.56 -13.37
N VAL A 107 -7.72 1.35 -12.85
CA VAL A 107 -8.77 0.86 -11.94
C VAL A 107 -9.63 -0.21 -12.62
N GLN A 108 -10.08 0.03 -13.84
CA GLN A 108 -10.86 -0.95 -14.61
C GLN A 108 -10.09 -2.26 -14.80
N LEU A 109 -8.78 -2.21 -15.05
CA LEU A 109 -7.93 -3.40 -15.15
C LEU A 109 -7.89 -4.16 -13.81
N ARG A 110 -7.73 -3.45 -12.68
CA ARG A 110 -7.72 -4.08 -11.35
C ARG A 110 -9.04 -4.79 -11.06
N GLU A 111 -10.16 -4.16 -11.39
CA GLU A 111 -11.50 -4.74 -11.25
C GLU A 111 -11.66 -5.99 -12.13
N TYR A 112 -11.28 -5.90 -13.40
CA TYR A 112 -11.29 -7.04 -14.32
C TYR A 112 -10.46 -8.23 -13.78
N LEU A 113 -9.23 -7.98 -13.34
CA LEU A 113 -8.37 -9.03 -12.78
C LEU A 113 -8.92 -9.62 -11.47
N SER A 114 -9.61 -8.80 -10.66
CA SER A 114 -10.32 -9.26 -9.47
C SER A 114 -11.45 -10.22 -9.84
N VAL A 115 -12.27 -9.86 -10.83
CA VAL A 115 -13.35 -10.72 -11.35
C VAL A 115 -12.80 -12.03 -11.90
N CYS A 116 -11.75 -11.98 -12.73
CA CYS A 116 -11.11 -13.19 -13.25
C CYS A 116 -10.61 -14.11 -12.12
N HIS A 117 -9.96 -13.53 -11.11
CA HIS A 117 -9.46 -14.30 -9.97
C HIS A 117 -10.61 -14.94 -9.16
N GLN A 118 -11.71 -14.22 -8.94
CA GLN A 118 -12.92 -14.75 -8.27
C GLN A 118 -13.58 -15.86 -9.07
N GLN A 119 -13.52 -15.81 -10.40
CA GLN A 119 -13.98 -16.87 -11.30
C GLN A 119 -13.03 -18.09 -11.36
N GLY A 120 -11.94 -18.09 -10.59
CA GLY A 120 -11.01 -19.20 -10.51
C GLY A 120 -9.90 -19.19 -11.57
N VAL A 121 -9.75 -18.10 -12.34
CA VAL A 121 -8.62 -17.94 -13.26
C VAL A 121 -7.31 -17.92 -12.46
N GLY A 122 -6.35 -18.75 -12.86
CA GLY A 122 -5.10 -18.98 -12.10
C GLY A 122 -5.24 -19.99 -10.95
N GLY A 123 -6.41 -20.61 -10.78
CA GLY A 123 -6.65 -21.70 -9.83
C GLY A 123 -5.94 -23.00 -10.21
N LYS A 124 -6.11 -24.05 -9.38
CA LYS A 124 -5.40 -25.33 -9.51
C LYS A 124 -5.60 -26.03 -10.87
N GLU A 125 -6.79 -25.92 -11.44
CA GLU A 125 -7.15 -26.51 -12.74
C GLU A 125 -6.48 -25.79 -13.93
N HIS A 126 -6.13 -24.52 -13.72
CA HIS A 126 -5.48 -23.66 -14.70
C HIS A 126 -4.03 -23.34 -14.31
N ARG A 127 -3.37 -24.17 -13.48
CA ARG A 127 -1.94 -24.00 -13.18
C ARG A 127 -1.12 -24.24 -14.45
N PHE A 128 -0.89 -23.16 -15.19
CA PHE A 128 -0.11 -23.15 -16.43
C PHE A 128 1.36 -23.46 -16.16
N LEU A 129 1.84 -23.15 -14.96
CA LEU A 129 3.23 -23.36 -14.58
C LEU A 129 3.36 -24.53 -13.63
N GLY A 130 3.90 -25.63 -14.15
CA GLY A 130 4.38 -26.76 -13.35
C GLY A 130 5.56 -26.38 -12.45
N ALA A 131 6.28 -25.29 -12.76
CA ALA A 131 7.35 -24.77 -11.92
C ALA A 131 7.51 -23.25 -12.11
N VAL A 132 7.57 -22.53 -10.99
CA VAL A 132 7.99 -21.12 -10.90
C VAL A 132 9.27 -21.04 -10.07
N PRO A 133 10.07 -19.97 -10.19
CA PRO A 133 11.22 -19.77 -9.30
C PRO A 133 10.80 -19.75 -7.83
N THR A 134 11.71 -20.16 -6.95
CA THR A 134 11.44 -20.12 -5.51
C THR A 134 11.33 -18.66 -5.05
N MET A 135 10.65 -18.39 -3.94
CA MET A 135 10.51 -17.00 -3.45
C MET A 135 11.85 -16.29 -3.20
N LYS A 136 12.89 -17.05 -2.85
CA LYS A 136 14.24 -16.52 -2.56
C LYS A 136 15.08 -16.31 -3.83
N ASP A 137 14.79 -17.06 -4.89
CA ASP A 137 15.52 -17.05 -6.16
C ASP A 137 15.29 -15.75 -6.94
N ARG A 138 15.98 -14.68 -6.50
CA ARG A 138 15.90 -13.35 -7.11
C ARG A 138 16.31 -13.37 -8.57
N ALA A 139 17.46 -13.98 -8.89
CA ALA A 139 17.99 -14.06 -10.24
C ALA A 139 17.02 -14.82 -11.16
N GLY A 140 16.46 -15.93 -10.66
CA GLY A 140 15.45 -16.70 -11.37
C GLY A 140 14.17 -15.93 -11.65
N TRP A 141 13.66 -15.15 -10.70
CA TRP A 141 12.49 -14.29 -10.95
C TRP A 141 12.76 -13.20 -11.99
N ILE A 142 13.97 -12.62 -12.00
CA ILE A 142 14.35 -11.61 -12.98
C ILE A 142 14.43 -12.22 -14.38
N GLN A 143 15.08 -13.38 -14.51
CA GLN A 143 15.13 -14.13 -15.78
C GLN A 143 13.72 -14.57 -16.21
N PHE A 144 12.91 -15.07 -15.30
CA PHE A 144 11.54 -15.50 -15.57
C PHE A 144 10.69 -14.37 -16.15
N CYS A 145 10.83 -13.16 -15.61
CA CYS A 145 10.05 -12.00 -16.05
C CYS A 145 10.62 -11.32 -17.30
N THR A 146 11.95 -11.21 -17.40
CA THR A 146 12.60 -10.32 -18.38
C THR A 146 13.48 -11.04 -19.40
N GLY A 147 13.80 -12.31 -19.15
CA GLY A 147 14.73 -13.11 -19.96
C GLY A 147 16.19 -12.80 -19.70
N GLN A 148 16.49 -11.80 -18.86
CA GLN A 148 17.86 -11.42 -18.53
C GLN A 148 18.36 -12.22 -17.33
N VAL A 149 19.58 -12.73 -17.47
CA VAL A 149 20.31 -13.35 -16.36
C VAL A 149 21.05 -12.23 -15.63
N GLU A 150 20.69 -11.98 -14.39
CA GLU A 150 21.44 -11.06 -13.52
C GLU A 150 22.44 -11.90 -12.72
N GLU A 151 23.73 -11.69 -12.96
CA GLU A 151 24.80 -12.32 -12.18
C GLU A 151 24.77 -11.74 -10.75
N THR A 152 24.42 -12.56 -9.77
CA THR A 152 24.48 -12.19 -8.36
C THR A 152 25.86 -12.51 -7.80
N ILE A 153 26.50 -11.56 -7.12
CA ILE A 153 27.81 -11.72 -6.48
C ILE A 153 27.70 -12.52 -5.16
N ASP A 154 26.49 -12.61 -4.59
CA ASP A 154 26.18 -13.36 -3.38
C ASP A 154 25.87 -14.84 -3.73
N ASP A 155 26.92 -15.58 -3.99
CA ASP A 155 26.93 -16.97 -4.48
C ASP A 155 26.66 -18.00 -3.35
N ASP A 156 25.65 -17.76 -2.51
CA ASP A 156 25.20 -18.69 -1.46
C ASP A 156 23.79 -19.28 -1.72
N ASP A 157 23.01 -18.71 -2.64
CA ASP A 157 21.77 -19.32 -3.13
C ASP A 157 22.05 -20.15 -4.38
N ALA A 158 22.74 -21.26 -4.12
CA ALA A 158 23.31 -22.21 -5.06
C ALA A 158 22.41 -22.57 -6.25
N ALA A 159 23.09 -22.69 -7.39
CA ALA A 159 22.70 -23.32 -8.65
C ALA A 159 21.91 -24.65 -8.48
N THR A 160 20.64 -24.54 -8.10
CA THR A 160 19.69 -25.63 -8.30
C THR A 160 19.18 -25.49 -9.72
N SER A 161 19.48 -26.49 -10.56
CA SER A 161 18.86 -26.66 -11.87
C SER A 161 17.35 -26.77 -11.67
N ALA A 162 16.69 -25.63 -11.64
CA ALA A 162 15.33 -25.54 -11.19
C ALA A 162 14.42 -25.84 -12.38
N ALA A 163 13.52 -26.82 -12.23
CA ALA A 163 12.59 -27.30 -13.26
C ALA A 163 11.75 -26.19 -13.93
N TRP A 164 11.72 -24.98 -13.36
CA TRP A 164 11.11 -23.80 -13.97
C TRP A 164 11.89 -23.29 -15.19
N LYS A 165 13.22 -23.50 -15.25
CA LYS A 165 14.05 -23.11 -16.39
C LYS A 165 13.72 -23.93 -17.64
N ASP A 166 13.45 -25.22 -17.45
CA ASP A 166 13.04 -26.12 -18.54
C ASP A 166 11.62 -25.81 -19.04
N ALA A 167 10.81 -25.14 -18.22
CA ALA A 167 9.46 -24.69 -18.56
C ALA A 167 9.42 -23.31 -19.25
N LEU A 168 10.59 -22.68 -19.47
CA LEU A 168 10.65 -21.38 -20.15
C LEU A 168 10.25 -21.50 -21.63
N PRO A 169 9.52 -20.52 -22.17
CA PRO A 169 9.25 -20.44 -23.61
C PRO A 169 10.57 -20.27 -24.41
N PRO A 170 10.55 -20.51 -25.74
CA PRO A 170 11.72 -20.30 -26.60
C PRO A 170 12.30 -18.88 -26.53
N GLU A 171 11.47 -17.90 -26.16
CA GLU A 171 11.84 -16.50 -25.97
C GLU A 171 12.72 -16.28 -24.71
N GLY A 172 12.79 -17.27 -23.81
CA GLY A 172 13.58 -17.23 -22.57
C GLY A 172 12.91 -16.53 -21.39
N TYR A 173 11.66 -16.07 -21.53
CA TYR A 173 10.88 -15.41 -20.48
C TYR A 173 9.37 -15.63 -20.63
N HIS A 174 8.62 -15.40 -19.57
CA HIS A 174 7.15 -15.40 -19.60
C HIS A 174 6.59 -13.98 -19.70
N ARG A 175 5.47 -13.82 -20.41
CA ARG A 175 4.69 -12.58 -20.39
C ARG A 175 3.68 -12.59 -19.23
N PRO A 176 3.34 -11.43 -18.65
CA PRO A 176 2.38 -11.35 -17.55
C PRO A 176 0.93 -11.54 -18.06
N THR A 177 0.55 -12.77 -18.38
CA THR A 177 -0.82 -13.09 -18.79
C THR A 177 -1.77 -13.04 -17.60
N VAL A 178 -3.06 -12.80 -17.84
CA VAL A 178 -4.09 -12.78 -16.78
C VAL A 178 -4.04 -14.05 -15.94
N GLN A 179 -3.97 -15.22 -16.59
CA GLN A 179 -3.89 -16.52 -15.92
C GLN A 179 -2.67 -16.62 -15.00
N LEU A 180 -1.51 -16.18 -15.48
CA LEU A 180 -0.28 -16.24 -14.71
C LEU A 180 -0.30 -15.28 -13.53
N VAL A 181 -0.68 -14.03 -13.74
CA VAL A 181 -0.69 -13.03 -12.66
C VAL A 181 -1.77 -13.37 -11.62
N CYS A 182 -2.91 -13.94 -12.02
CA CYS A 182 -3.94 -14.42 -11.10
C CYS A 182 -3.55 -15.70 -10.34
N GLN A 183 -2.54 -16.46 -10.80
CA GLN A 183 -1.99 -17.61 -10.07
C GLN A 183 -1.08 -17.18 -8.90
N LEU A 184 -0.54 -15.96 -8.95
CA LEU A 184 0.32 -15.42 -7.89
C LEU A 184 -0.54 -14.92 -6.72
N ASP A 185 -0.19 -15.36 -5.51
CA ASP A 185 -0.75 -14.80 -4.28
C ASP A 185 -0.08 -13.45 -3.93
N GLN A 186 -0.62 -12.75 -2.92
CA GLN A 186 -0.10 -11.45 -2.53
C GLN A 186 1.34 -11.50 -2.01
N VAL A 187 1.74 -12.60 -1.37
CA VAL A 187 3.11 -12.78 -0.87
C VAL A 187 4.08 -12.83 -2.05
N MET A 188 3.74 -13.59 -3.08
CA MET A 188 4.51 -13.73 -4.29
C MET A 188 4.53 -12.43 -5.09
N ILE A 189 3.37 -11.77 -5.29
CA ILE A 189 3.30 -10.49 -6.00
C ILE A 189 4.27 -9.46 -5.38
N ARG A 190 4.22 -9.31 -4.05
CA ARG A 190 5.10 -8.37 -3.33
C ARG A 190 6.57 -8.76 -3.46
N ARG A 191 6.89 -10.06 -3.35
CA ARG A 191 8.26 -10.57 -3.45
C ARG A 191 8.84 -10.36 -4.84
N VAL A 192 8.12 -10.72 -5.90
CA VAL A 192 8.56 -10.55 -7.29
C VAL A 192 8.72 -9.07 -7.60
N LEU A 193 7.78 -8.22 -7.16
CA LEU A 193 7.90 -6.78 -7.33
C LEU A 193 9.12 -6.20 -6.62
N GLN A 194 9.47 -6.71 -5.44
CA GLN A 194 10.71 -6.35 -4.73
C GLN A 194 11.97 -6.74 -5.51
N HIS A 195 12.00 -7.96 -6.07
CA HIS A 195 13.11 -8.43 -6.90
C HIS A 195 13.28 -7.52 -8.13
N LEU A 196 12.19 -7.23 -8.85
CA LEU A 196 12.21 -6.32 -10.01
C LEU A 196 12.61 -4.89 -9.61
N ALA A 197 12.10 -4.33 -8.50
CA ALA A 197 12.48 -2.99 -8.06
C ALA A 197 13.99 -2.85 -7.78
N THR A 198 14.62 -3.92 -7.27
CA THR A 198 16.07 -3.95 -7.02
C THR A 198 16.90 -4.27 -8.27
N SER A 199 16.35 -4.98 -9.26
CA SER A 199 17.07 -5.41 -10.48
C SER A 199 17.64 -4.28 -11.32
N THR A 200 18.86 -4.41 -11.81
CA THR A 200 19.53 -3.43 -12.67
C THR A 200 18.97 -3.39 -14.09
N GLN A 201 18.06 -4.30 -14.45
CA GLN A 201 17.51 -4.52 -15.81
C GLN A 201 16.49 -3.47 -16.28
N LEU A 202 16.67 -2.20 -15.89
CA LEU A 202 15.81 -1.12 -16.37
C LEU A 202 16.11 -0.81 -17.83
N GLY A 203 15.05 -0.62 -18.61
CA GLY A 203 15.14 -0.24 -20.03
C GLY A 203 14.48 -1.26 -20.95
N ILE A 204 14.29 -2.49 -20.48
CA ILE A 204 13.65 -3.58 -21.24
C ILE A 204 12.14 -3.49 -21.09
N LEU A 205 11.38 -3.70 -22.18
CA LEU A 205 9.92 -3.51 -22.17
C LEU A 205 9.22 -4.48 -21.21
N GLN A 206 9.66 -5.73 -21.22
CA GLN A 206 9.16 -6.84 -20.39
C GLN A 206 9.20 -6.50 -18.90
N TYR A 207 10.24 -5.80 -18.46
CA TYR A 207 10.36 -5.31 -17.08
C TYR A 207 9.15 -4.44 -16.69
N TYR A 208 8.79 -3.49 -17.57
CA TYR A 208 7.70 -2.56 -17.31
C TYR A 208 6.34 -3.24 -17.38
N GLU A 209 6.15 -4.18 -18.31
CA GLU A 209 4.93 -5.00 -18.41
C GLU A 209 4.68 -5.78 -17.12
N TRP A 210 5.70 -6.46 -16.61
CA TRP A 210 5.60 -7.20 -15.35
C TRP A 210 5.35 -6.30 -14.15
N CYS A 211 6.07 -5.18 -14.04
CA CYS A 211 5.80 -4.22 -12.97
C CYS A 211 4.36 -3.72 -13.01
N TYR A 212 3.85 -3.36 -14.19
CA TYR A 212 2.48 -2.86 -14.35
C TYR A 212 1.44 -3.93 -14.00
N ALA A 213 1.63 -5.17 -14.45
CA ALA A 213 0.72 -6.27 -14.16
C ALA A 213 0.71 -6.66 -12.67
N LEU A 214 1.88 -6.70 -12.02
CA LEU A 214 1.99 -6.95 -10.59
C LEU A 214 1.34 -5.81 -9.78
N LEU A 215 1.55 -4.57 -10.18
CA LEU A 215 0.86 -3.41 -9.58
C LEU A 215 -0.66 -3.51 -9.73
N ALA A 216 -1.18 -4.02 -10.84
CA ALA A 216 -2.61 -4.21 -11.03
C ALA A 216 -3.20 -5.26 -10.06
N ARG A 217 -2.40 -6.22 -9.58
CA ARG A 217 -2.85 -7.23 -8.59
C ARG A 217 -2.43 -6.94 -7.16
N LEU A 218 -1.53 -5.98 -6.93
CA LEU A 218 -1.09 -5.57 -5.60
C LEU A 218 -2.25 -4.98 -4.79
N GLU A 219 -2.60 -5.60 -3.67
CA GLU A 219 -3.72 -5.17 -2.82
C GLU A 219 -3.42 -3.89 -2.01
N THR A 220 -4.48 -3.17 -1.68
CA THR A 220 -4.47 -1.98 -0.80
C THR A 220 -5.29 -2.27 0.45
N PRO A 221 -4.92 -1.79 1.65
CA PRO A 221 -3.87 -0.80 1.93
C PRO A 221 -2.44 -1.36 1.82
N LEU A 222 -1.50 -0.52 1.36
CA LEU A 222 -0.10 -0.92 1.22
C LEU A 222 0.59 -1.06 2.58
N HIS A 223 1.36 -2.13 2.73
CA HIS A 223 2.27 -2.24 3.86
C HIS A 223 3.48 -1.32 3.66
N ARG A 224 4.07 -0.83 4.76
CA ARG A 224 5.21 0.12 4.76
C ARG A 224 6.39 -0.31 3.87
N GLN A 225 6.69 -1.61 3.86
CA GLN A 225 7.79 -2.16 3.06
C GLN A 225 7.48 -2.13 1.55
N ASP A 226 6.22 -2.34 1.19
CA ASP A 226 5.75 -2.32 -0.19
C ASP A 226 5.77 -0.87 -0.69
N ALA A 227 5.30 0.08 0.12
CA ALA A 227 5.42 1.52 -0.16
C ALA A 227 6.88 1.94 -0.40
N ALA A 228 7.81 1.58 0.50
CA ALA A 228 9.23 1.86 0.31
C ALA A 228 9.82 1.23 -0.98
N THR A 229 9.34 0.04 -1.36
CA THR A 229 9.74 -0.64 -2.60
C THR A 229 9.21 0.09 -3.83
N LEU A 230 7.94 0.49 -3.83
CA LEU A 230 7.34 1.27 -4.91
C LEU A 230 7.98 2.64 -5.05
N ARG A 231 8.28 3.32 -3.95
CA ARG A 231 8.99 4.60 -3.97
C ARG A 231 10.38 4.47 -4.60
N ARG A 232 11.14 3.44 -4.23
CA ARG A 232 12.43 3.13 -4.88
C ARG A 232 12.26 2.88 -6.39
N LEU A 233 11.24 2.13 -6.78
CA LEU A 233 10.91 1.91 -8.18
C LEU A 233 10.61 3.24 -8.92
N VAL A 234 9.78 4.11 -8.34
CA VAL A 234 9.44 5.43 -8.91
C VAL A 234 10.69 6.27 -9.14
N VAL A 235 11.55 6.40 -8.13
CA VAL A 235 12.82 7.14 -8.24
C VAL A 235 13.67 6.59 -9.38
N LYS A 236 13.86 5.27 -9.39
CA LYS A 236 14.72 4.59 -10.35
C LYS A 236 14.21 4.72 -11.79
N VAL A 237 12.90 4.54 -12.00
CA VAL A 237 12.26 4.71 -13.31
C VAL A 237 12.36 6.16 -13.79
N ALA A 238 12.19 7.14 -12.89
CA ALA A 238 12.33 8.55 -13.26
C ALA A 238 13.78 8.92 -13.62
N GLN A 239 14.76 8.44 -12.86
CA GLN A 239 16.19 8.58 -13.18
C GLN A 239 16.50 8.01 -14.56
N GLN A 240 16.08 6.77 -14.83
CA GLN A 240 16.37 6.12 -16.09
C GLN A 240 15.56 6.71 -17.26
N ARG A 241 14.38 7.26 -17.00
CA ARG A 241 13.62 8.05 -17.98
C ARG A 241 14.39 9.31 -18.40
N ALA A 242 15.09 9.96 -17.46
CA ALA A 242 15.81 11.20 -17.70
C ALA A 242 17.08 11.04 -18.54
N VAL A 243 17.62 9.82 -18.58
CA VAL A 243 18.87 9.52 -19.29
C VAL A 243 18.61 8.80 -20.62
N CYS A 244 17.51 8.05 -20.73
CA CYS A 244 17.25 7.15 -21.86
C CYS A 244 15.88 7.40 -22.50
N SER A 245 15.88 7.52 -23.83
CA SER A 245 14.67 7.78 -24.61
C SER A 245 13.77 6.58 -24.86
N ASP A 246 14.26 5.37 -24.61
CA ASP A 246 13.53 4.15 -24.92
C ASP A 246 12.38 3.93 -23.95
N ASN A 247 11.30 3.30 -24.39
CA ASN A 247 10.17 2.92 -23.54
C ASN A 247 9.58 4.07 -22.68
N LYS A 248 9.70 5.33 -23.14
CA LYS A 248 9.18 6.52 -22.41
C LYS A 248 7.72 6.38 -21.99
N ALA A 249 6.88 5.82 -22.85
CA ALA A 249 5.47 5.60 -22.55
C ALA A 249 5.29 4.64 -21.36
N ALA A 250 5.99 3.51 -21.35
CA ALA A 250 5.94 2.53 -20.25
C ALA A 250 6.49 3.11 -18.93
N LYS A 251 7.57 3.89 -19.00
CA LYS A 251 8.11 4.63 -17.84
C LYS A 251 7.10 5.62 -17.28
N ASN A 252 6.48 6.44 -18.15
CA ASN A 252 5.45 7.40 -17.74
C ASN A 252 4.27 6.69 -17.07
N LEU A 253 3.84 5.55 -17.63
CA LEU A 253 2.75 4.75 -17.10
C LEU A 253 3.05 4.26 -15.68
N LEU A 254 4.24 3.69 -15.45
CA LEU A 254 4.65 3.26 -14.11
C LEU A 254 4.79 4.43 -13.14
N LEU A 255 5.31 5.57 -13.57
CA LEU A 255 5.41 6.76 -12.72
C LEU A 255 4.04 7.27 -12.28
N VAL A 256 3.05 7.28 -13.19
CA VAL A 256 1.67 7.63 -12.86
C VAL A 256 1.04 6.61 -11.91
N VAL A 257 1.16 5.31 -12.20
CA VAL A 257 0.53 4.27 -11.37
C VAL A 257 1.23 4.16 -10.01
N ALA A 258 2.52 3.85 -9.98
CA ALA A 258 3.24 3.69 -8.71
C ALA A 258 3.32 5.02 -7.93
N GLY A 259 3.49 6.15 -8.61
CA GLY A 259 3.59 7.45 -7.97
C GLY A 259 2.25 8.03 -7.53
N LEU A 260 1.26 8.17 -8.43
CA LEU A 260 0.00 8.83 -8.12
C LEU A 260 -1.06 7.88 -7.56
N TYR A 261 -1.30 6.73 -8.21
CA TYR A 261 -2.35 5.79 -7.74
C TYR A 261 -2.02 5.24 -6.35
N PHE A 262 -0.78 4.79 -6.16
CA PHE A 262 -0.32 4.25 -4.88
C PHE A 262 0.25 5.32 -3.92
N GLY A 263 0.24 6.59 -4.31
CA GLY A 263 0.65 7.71 -3.44
C GLY A 263 2.15 7.75 -3.09
N GLN A 264 3.02 7.22 -3.95
CA GLN A 264 4.48 7.17 -3.72
C GLN A 264 5.23 8.37 -4.31
N ALA A 265 4.53 9.30 -4.95
CA ALA A 265 5.06 10.60 -5.32
C ALA A 265 3.90 11.60 -5.47
N SER A 266 4.12 12.85 -5.09
CA SER A 266 3.15 13.90 -5.37
C SER A 266 3.13 14.27 -6.86
N ARG A 267 2.03 14.88 -7.31
CA ARG A 267 1.97 15.45 -8.66
C ARG A 267 3.08 16.50 -8.87
N HIS A 268 3.40 17.30 -7.85
CA HIS A 268 4.47 18.31 -7.95
C HIS A 268 5.86 17.69 -8.05
N GLU A 269 6.08 16.53 -7.42
CA GLU A 269 7.34 15.78 -7.52
C GLU A 269 7.57 15.17 -8.90
N LEU A 270 6.54 14.55 -9.48
CA LEU A 270 6.63 13.96 -10.83
C LEU A 270 6.58 15.03 -11.93
N PHE A 271 5.84 16.10 -11.68
CA PHE A 271 5.52 17.14 -12.66
C PHE A 271 5.84 18.51 -12.05
N PRO A 272 7.12 18.83 -11.78
CA PRO A 272 7.48 20.14 -11.25
C PRO A 272 6.97 21.20 -12.21
N ALA A 273 6.06 22.06 -11.72
CA ALA A 273 5.57 23.19 -12.49
C ALA A 273 6.77 24.07 -12.86
N MET A 274 6.82 24.55 -14.10
CA MET A 274 7.75 25.63 -14.42
C MET A 274 7.38 26.81 -13.53
N ASN A 275 8.30 27.22 -12.65
CA ASN A 275 8.33 28.62 -12.28
C ASN A 275 8.55 29.37 -13.59
N ALA A 276 7.53 30.12 -14.01
CA ALA A 276 7.60 31.09 -15.10
C ALA A 276 8.65 32.16 -14.79
#